data_AF-A0A2H0D2H6-F1
#
_entry.id   AF-A0A2H0D2H6-F1
#
_cell.length_a   1.000
_cell.length_b   1.000
_cell.length_c   1.000
_cell.angle_alpha   90.00
_cell.angle_beta   90.00
_cell.angle_gamma   90.00
#
_symmetry.space_group_name_H-M   'P 1'
#
loop_
_entity.id
_entity.type
_entity.pdbx_description
1 polymer ?
#
loop_
_entity_poly.entity_id
_entity_poly.type
_entity_poly.pdbx_seq_one_letter_code
_entity_poly.pdbx_strand_id
1 'polypeptide(L)'
;PQLFSFLEGLEKNNSKIYFDKHRDEYEKFVVKPAKDFITALAPFLEQLNLSIRREPKFNQTIMKLSKDMRFSKGVPYKTFLLVHFGRFKLDSEFYLYFDKTGVQYGMFLNNSKEENLFFKKNLMIYEKEIAKVFSSYKLNNQFS
;
A
#
# COMPACT_ATOMS: atom_id res chain seq x y z
N PRO A 1 11.34 -15.87 -0.98
CA PRO A 1 9.98 -16.08 -1.54
C PRO A 1 9.87 -15.44 -2.95
N GLN A 2 9.05 -15.99 -3.85
CA GLN A 2 9.09 -15.69 -5.29
C GLN A 2 8.74 -14.22 -5.63
N LEU A 3 7.90 -13.56 -4.83
CA LEU A 3 7.60 -12.13 -4.95
C LEU A 3 8.88 -11.28 -4.96
N PHE A 4 9.76 -11.49 -3.97
CA PHE A 4 10.99 -10.70 -3.80
C PHE A 4 11.95 -10.89 -4.98
N SER A 5 12.09 -12.13 -5.46
CA SER A 5 12.90 -12.44 -6.64
C SER A 5 12.34 -11.82 -7.92
N PHE A 6 11.01 -11.80 -8.08
CA PHE A 6 10.36 -11.12 -9.20
C PHE A 6 10.64 -9.61 -9.17
N LEU A 7 10.50 -8.96 -8.01
CA LEU A 7 10.76 -7.53 -7.86
C LEU A 7 12.26 -7.19 -8.07
N GLU A 8 13.17 -8.05 -7.63
CA GLU A 8 14.60 -7.92 -7.91
C GLU A 8 14.91 -8.03 -9.41
N GLY A 9 14.32 -9.02 -10.10
CA GLY A 9 14.47 -9.18 -11.55
C GLY A 9 13.93 -7.98 -12.33
N LEU A 10 12.77 -7.47 -11.91
CA LEU A 10 12.15 -6.28 -12.48
C LEU A 10 12.97 -5.01 -12.25
N GLU A 11 13.65 -4.88 -11.11
CA GLU A 11 14.57 -3.78 -10.85
C GLU A 11 15.79 -3.82 -11.78
N LYS A 12 16.38 -5.01 -11.96
CA LYS A 12 17.52 -5.20 -12.87
C LYS A 12 17.15 -4.98 -14.34
N ASN A 13 15.91 -5.30 -14.75
CA ASN A 13 15.46 -5.28 -16.14
C ASN A 13 14.10 -4.59 -16.31
N ASN A 14 14.02 -3.30 -15.99
CA ASN A 14 12.75 -2.57 -16.01
C ASN A 14 12.37 -2.10 -17.42
N SER A 15 11.79 -3.00 -18.22
CA SER A 15 11.30 -2.71 -19.57
C SER A 15 10.00 -3.45 -19.88
N LYS A 16 9.24 -2.97 -20.86
CA LYS A 16 8.01 -3.64 -21.31
C LYS A 16 8.28 -5.03 -21.87
N ILE A 17 9.37 -5.20 -22.63
CA ILE A 17 9.77 -6.49 -23.23
C ILE A 17 10.04 -7.52 -22.14
N TYR A 18 10.81 -7.14 -21.11
CA TYR A 18 11.08 -8.01 -19.98
C TYR A 18 9.80 -8.36 -19.22
N PHE A 19 8.98 -7.35 -18.91
CA PHE A 19 7.74 -7.58 -18.16
C PHE A 19 6.76 -8.49 -18.91
N ASP A 20 6.61 -8.31 -20.23
CA ASP A 20 5.72 -9.15 -21.03
C ASP A 20 6.20 -10.62 -21.05
N LYS A 21 7.52 -10.85 -21.10
CA LYS A 21 8.11 -12.20 -21.00
C LYS A 21 7.87 -12.86 -19.63
N HIS A 22 7.78 -12.07 -18.56
CA HIS A 22 7.56 -12.55 -17.20
C HIS A 22 6.12 -12.29 -16.69
N ARG A 23 5.15 -12.08 -17.60
CA ARG A 23 3.77 -11.77 -17.22
C ARG A 23 3.10 -12.90 -16.42
N ASP A 24 3.38 -14.15 -16.74
CA ASP A 24 2.82 -15.29 -16.00
C ASP A 24 3.37 -15.36 -14.57
N GLU A 25 4.65 -15.01 -14.39
CA GLU A 25 5.28 -14.92 -13.07
C GLU A 25 4.68 -13.77 -12.25
N TYR A 26 4.41 -12.62 -12.89
CA TYR A 26 3.72 -11.50 -12.25
C TYR A 26 2.34 -11.93 -11.73
N GLU A 27 1.53 -12.61 -12.54
CA GLU A 27 0.21 -13.07 -12.11
C GLU A 27 0.30 -14.11 -10.98
N LYS A 28 1.23 -15.06 -11.10
CA LYS A 28 1.39 -16.18 -10.15
C LYS A 28 2.01 -15.76 -8.81
N PHE A 29 3.01 -14.89 -8.84
CA PHE A 29 3.84 -14.58 -7.67
C PHE A 29 3.58 -13.20 -7.07
N VAL A 30 2.87 -12.31 -7.78
CA VAL A 30 2.52 -10.98 -7.27
C VAL A 30 1.00 -10.83 -7.13
N VAL A 31 0.25 -11.01 -8.22
CA VAL A 31 -1.18 -10.68 -8.23
C VAL A 31 -1.98 -11.67 -7.39
N LYS A 32 -1.84 -12.98 -7.64
CA LYS A 32 -2.59 -13.99 -6.91
C LYS A 32 -2.30 -13.93 -5.40
N PRO A 33 -1.03 -13.91 -4.93
CA PRO A 33 -0.74 -13.82 -3.50
C PRO A 33 -1.27 -12.53 -2.86
N ALA A 34 -1.20 -11.38 -3.55
CA ALA A 34 -1.76 -10.13 -3.04
C ALA A 34 -3.29 -10.21 -2.86
N LYS A 35 -4.00 -10.80 -3.82
CA LYS A 35 -5.45 -11.00 -3.74
C LYS A 35 -5.83 -11.96 -2.62
N ASP A 36 -5.12 -13.08 -2.51
CA ASP A 36 -5.34 -14.08 -1.45
C ASP A 36 -5.11 -13.46 -0.07
N PHE A 37 -4.03 -12.70 0.10
CA PHE A 37 -3.71 -11.98 1.33
C PHE A 37 -4.80 -10.98 1.73
N ILE A 38 -5.25 -10.14 0.80
CA ILE A 38 -6.31 -9.15 1.07
C ILE A 38 -7.63 -9.84 1.42
N THR A 39 -7.96 -10.93 0.72
CA THR A 39 -9.18 -11.71 1.00
C THR A 39 -9.13 -12.30 2.40
N ALA A 40 -7.98 -12.83 2.83
CA ALA A 40 -7.80 -13.34 4.18
C ALA A 40 -7.84 -12.24 5.26
N LEU A 41 -7.37 -11.03 4.95
CA LEU A 41 -7.37 -9.89 5.88
C LEU A 41 -8.73 -9.16 5.95
N ALA A 42 -9.60 -9.34 4.96
CA ALA A 42 -10.86 -8.61 4.87
C ALA A 42 -11.76 -8.73 6.12
N PRO A 43 -11.93 -9.90 6.77
CA PRO A 43 -12.74 -10.00 7.99
C PRO A 43 -12.18 -9.22 9.18
N PHE A 44 -10.85 -9.10 9.28
CA PHE A 44 -10.23 -8.28 10.32
C PHE A 44 -10.47 -6.80 10.08
N LEU A 45 -10.31 -6.34 8.83
CA LEU A 45 -10.59 -4.95 8.44
C LEU A 45 -12.07 -4.60 8.65
N GLU A 46 -12.97 -5.55 8.43
CA GLU A 46 -14.40 -5.43 8.71
C GLU A 46 -14.69 -5.14 10.19
N GLN A 47 -14.02 -5.85 11.10
CA GLN A 47 -14.15 -5.62 12.54
C GLN A 47 -13.58 -4.26 12.97
N LEU A 48 -12.55 -3.76 12.28
CA LEU A 48 -11.97 -2.45 12.58
C LEU A 48 -12.87 -1.30 12.12
N ASN A 49 -13.32 -1.31 10.86
CA ASN A 49 -14.20 -0.28 10.30
C ASN A 49 -14.83 -0.74 8.98
N LEU A 50 -16.16 -0.83 8.92
CA LEU A 50 -16.91 -1.22 7.72
C LEU A 50 -16.67 -0.33 6.50
N SER A 51 -16.27 0.92 6.70
CA SER A 51 -16.00 1.86 5.60
C SER A 51 -14.67 1.59 4.88
N ILE A 52 -13.77 0.77 5.43
CA ILE A 52 -12.46 0.50 4.81
C ILE A 52 -12.65 -0.39 3.58
N ARG A 53 -12.07 0.01 2.45
CA ARG A 53 -12.04 -0.81 1.24
C ARG A 53 -11.22 -2.08 1.49
N ARG A 54 -11.83 -3.24 1.23
CA ARG A 54 -11.25 -4.56 1.51
C ARG A 54 -11.34 -5.54 0.34
N GLU A 55 -11.90 -5.11 -0.79
CA GLU A 55 -11.93 -5.92 -2.01
C GLU A 55 -10.54 -6.00 -2.65
N PRO A 56 -10.06 -7.17 -3.10
CA PRO A 56 -8.75 -7.36 -3.70
C PRO A 56 -8.69 -6.84 -5.16
N LYS A 57 -8.77 -5.52 -5.33
CA LYS A 57 -8.94 -4.84 -6.62
C LYS A 57 -7.83 -3.86 -6.93
N PHE A 58 -7.38 -3.90 -8.18
CA PHE A 58 -6.41 -2.94 -8.69
C PHE A 58 -6.93 -1.51 -8.63
N ASN A 59 -6.03 -0.57 -8.35
CA ASN A 59 -6.33 0.86 -8.14
C ASN A 59 -7.30 1.12 -6.98
N GLN A 60 -7.51 0.14 -6.11
CA GLN A 60 -8.26 0.31 -4.86
C GLN A 60 -7.46 -0.14 -3.66
N THR A 61 -7.25 -1.44 -3.50
CA THR A 61 -6.44 -2.01 -2.42
C THR A 61 -5.09 -2.51 -2.92
N ILE A 62 -4.96 -2.77 -4.23
CA ILE A 62 -3.70 -3.18 -4.87
C ILE A 62 -3.29 -2.09 -5.85
N MET A 63 -2.09 -1.53 -5.71
CA MET A 63 -1.52 -0.67 -6.74
C MET A 63 -0.96 -1.49 -7.91
N LYS A 64 -1.19 -1.02 -9.13
CA LYS A 64 -0.54 -1.61 -10.32
C LYS A 64 0.95 -1.30 -10.35
N LEU A 65 1.76 -2.28 -10.76
CA LEU A 65 3.18 -2.04 -11.02
C LEU A 65 3.40 -1.08 -12.19
N SER A 66 2.61 -1.18 -13.26
CA SER A 66 2.68 -0.26 -14.40
C SER A 66 2.53 1.20 -13.95
N LYS A 67 3.43 2.06 -14.39
CA LYS A 67 3.32 3.51 -14.23
C LYS A 67 2.52 4.11 -15.38
N ASP A 68 1.81 5.19 -15.11
CA ASP A 68 1.22 5.99 -16.18
C ASP A 68 2.31 6.85 -16.81
N MET A 69 2.80 6.41 -17.97
CA MET A 69 3.93 7.03 -18.67
C MET A 69 3.61 8.41 -19.27
N ARG A 70 2.33 8.82 -19.28
CA ARG A 70 1.96 10.19 -19.67
C ARG A 70 2.43 11.21 -18.63
N PHE A 71 2.54 10.78 -17.37
CA PHE A 71 2.91 11.63 -16.24
C PHE A 71 4.25 11.24 -15.60
N SER A 72 4.74 10.01 -15.86
CA SER A 72 5.97 9.47 -15.29
C SER A 72 7.10 9.49 -16.30
N LYS A 73 8.24 10.12 -15.96
CA LYS A 73 9.48 10.00 -16.75
C LYS A 73 10.27 8.76 -16.28
N GLY A 74 10.99 8.12 -17.21
CA GLY A 74 11.90 7.01 -16.90
C GLY A 74 11.30 5.61 -17.11
N VAL A 75 11.57 4.70 -16.18
CA VAL A 75 11.24 3.27 -16.32
C VAL A 75 9.74 2.96 -16.15
N PRO A 76 9.18 2.00 -16.91
CA PRO A 76 7.73 1.78 -17.02
C PRO A 76 7.05 1.11 -15.82
N TYR A 77 7.80 0.44 -14.94
CA TYR A 77 7.21 -0.29 -13.81
C TYR A 77 7.76 0.16 -12.47
N LYS A 78 6.93 0.07 -11.42
CA LYS A 78 7.35 0.13 -10.03
C LYS A 78 8.05 -1.18 -9.67
N THR A 79 9.10 -1.09 -8.87
CA THR A 79 9.87 -2.23 -8.36
C THR A 79 9.43 -2.64 -6.95
N PHE A 80 8.22 -2.21 -6.58
CA PHE A 80 7.57 -2.52 -5.33
C PHE A 80 6.08 -2.76 -5.55
N LEU A 81 5.49 -3.61 -4.73
CA LEU A 81 4.04 -3.79 -4.61
C LEU A 81 3.55 -2.95 -3.42
N LEU A 82 2.56 -2.10 -3.64
CA LEU A 82 1.84 -1.41 -2.57
C LEU A 82 0.43 -2.00 -2.44
N VAL A 83 0.12 -2.47 -1.24
CA VAL A 83 -1.23 -2.82 -0.80
C VAL A 83 -1.66 -1.78 0.23
N HIS A 84 -2.85 -1.21 0.10
CA HIS A 84 -3.31 -0.14 0.97
C HIS A 84 -4.80 -0.23 1.28
N PHE A 85 -5.18 0.26 2.46
CA PHE A 85 -6.51 0.13 3.04
C PHE A 85 -6.96 1.48 3.59
N GLY A 86 -7.79 2.17 2.82
CA GLY A 86 -8.45 3.42 3.20
C GLY A 86 -9.88 3.46 2.67
N ARG A 87 -10.72 4.37 3.17
CA ARG A 87 -12.14 4.41 2.78
C ARG A 87 -12.33 4.83 1.33
N PHE A 88 -11.52 5.77 0.87
CA PHE A 88 -11.49 6.26 -0.51
C PHE A 88 -10.09 6.79 -0.86
N LYS A 89 -9.90 7.21 -2.12
CA LYS A 89 -8.62 7.72 -2.60
C LYS A 89 -8.20 8.97 -1.80
N LEU A 90 -6.94 9.01 -1.35
CA LEU A 90 -6.37 10.06 -0.50
C LEU A 90 -6.96 10.16 0.91
N ASP A 91 -7.75 9.20 1.39
CA ASP A 91 -8.07 9.15 2.82
C ASP A 91 -6.82 8.79 3.66
N SER A 92 -6.90 8.89 4.98
CA SER A 92 -5.90 8.23 5.84
C SER A 92 -6.00 6.72 5.66
N GLU A 93 -4.86 6.04 5.51
CA GLU A 93 -4.82 4.63 5.13
C GLU A 93 -3.67 3.88 5.79
N PHE A 94 -3.90 2.60 6.04
CA PHE A 94 -2.83 1.66 6.37
C PHE A 94 -2.26 1.11 5.06
N TYR A 95 -0.97 0.87 5.00
CA TYR A 95 -0.36 0.26 3.83
C TYR A 95 0.69 -0.78 4.19
N LEU A 96 0.90 -1.68 3.25
CA LEU A 96 1.97 -2.65 3.19
C LEU A 96 2.75 -2.39 1.91
N TYR A 97 4.05 -2.22 2.06
CA TYR A 97 4.99 -1.96 0.99
C TYR A 97 5.95 -3.14 0.89
N PHE A 98 5.99 -3.78 -0.27
CA PHE A 98 6.86 -4.92 -0.55
C PHE A 98 7.84 -4.50 -1.62
N ASP A 99 9.14 -4.55 -1.33
CA ASP A 99 10.19 -4.42 -2.34
C ASP A 99 11.03 -5.70 -2.40
N LYS A 100 12.16 -5.67 -3.09
CA LYS A 100 13.07 -6.83 -3.19
C LYS A 100 13.73 -7.22 -1.85
N THR A 101 13.82 -6.28 -0.91
CA THR A 101 14.57 -6.44 0.35
C THR A 101 13.68 -6.93 1.48
N GLY A 102 12.39 -6.60 1.44
CA GLY A 102 11.47 -7.01 2.48
C GLY A 102 10.10 -6.36 2.41
N VAL A 103 9.46 -6.35 3.58
CA VAL A 103 8.11 -5.83 3.77
C VAL A 103 8.17 -4.74 4.82
N GLN A 104 7.58 -3.60 4.49
CA GLN A 104 7.33 -2.50 5.40
C GLN A 104 5.82 -2.30 5.53
N TYR A 105 5.40 -1.74 6.64
CA TYR A 105 4.00 -1.34 6.84
C TYR A 105 3.97 0.01 7.52
N GLY A 106 2.87 0.73 7.32
CA GLY A 106 2.75 2.06 7.88
C GLY A 106 1.35 2.64 7.73
N MET A 107 1.26 3.91 8.12
CA MET A 107 0.05 4.70 8.02
C MET A 107 0.35 5.99 7.26
N PHE A 108 -0.47 6.28 6.26
CA PHE A 108 -0.59 7.60 5.69
C PHE A 108 -1.70 8.36 6.40
N LEU A 109 -1.41 9.58 6.87
CA LEU A 109 -2.37 10.44 7.57
C LEU A 109 -2.65 11.66 6.71
N ASN A 110 -3.90 11.81 6.26
CA ASN A 110 -4.30 12.98 5.49
C ASN A 110 -4.76 14.11 6.44
N ASN A 111 -3.99 15.20 6.49
CA ASN A 111 -4.25 16.38 7.31
C ASN A 111 -5.01 17.53 6.57
N SER A 112 -5.61 17.24 5.41
CA SER A 112 -6.45 18.20 4.68
C SER A 112 -7.74 18.51 5.45
N LYS A 113 -8.33 19.68 5.15
CA LYS A 113 -9.50 20.23 5.86
C LYS A 113 -10.86 19.85 5.23
N GLU A 114 -10.91 18.82 4.40
CA GLU A 114 -12.14 18.43 3.69
C GLU A 114 -13.15 17.77 4.64
N GLU A 115 -14.43 17.87 4.31
CA GLU A 115 -15.53 17.44 5.19
C GLU A 115 -15.43 15.97 5.61
N ASN A 116 -15.06 15.10 4.66
CA ASN A 116 -14.96 13.64 4.82
C ASN A 116 -13.59 13.16 5.34
N LEU A 117 -12.69 14.08 5.68
CA LEU A 117 -11.38 13.77 6.26
C LEU A 117 -11.39 14.10 7.75
N PHE A 118 -11.11 13.09 8.58
CA PHE A 118 -11.34 13.18 10.01
C PHE A 118 -10.07 13.35 10.83
N PHE A 119 -8.88 13.09 10.28
CA PHE A 119 -7.65 13.09 11.07
C PHE A 119 -7.43 14.42 11.81
N LYS A 120 -7.60 15.55 11.13
CA LYS A 120 -7.42 16.87 11.77
C LYS A 120 -8.43 17.16 12.87
N LYS A 121 -9.71 16.82 12.64
CA LYS A 121 -10.78 16.97 13.65
C LYS A 121 -10.49 16.08 14.86
N ASN A 122 -10.12 14.83 14.61
CA ASN A 122 -9.77 13.86 15.64
C ASN A 122 -8.51 14.28 16.39
N LEU A 123 -7.52 14.86 15.73
CA LEU A 123 -6.29 15.35 16.36
C LEU A 123 -6.58 16.44 17.39
N MET A 124 -7.53 17.34 17.12
CA MET A 124 -7.95 18.38 18.07
C MET A 124 -8.71 17.80 19.28
N ILE A 125 -9.49 16.74 19.08
CA ILE A 125 -10.33 16.14 20.13
C ILE A 125 -9.51 15.18 21.00
N TYR A 126 -8.63 14.40 20.39
CA TYR A 126 -7.89 13.29 21.00
C TYR A 126 -6.38 13.53 21.04
N GLU A 127 -5.95 14.80 21.11
CA GLU A 127 -4.54 15.19 21.05
C GLU A 127 -3.69 14.42 22.07
N LYS A 128 -4.18 14.34 23.31
CA LYS A 128 -3.47 13.70 24.43
C LYS A 128 -3.33 12.20 24.22
N GLU A 129 -4.38 11.54 23.76
CA GLU A 129 -4.41 10.10 23.47
C GLU A 129 -3.47 9.77 22.32
N ILE A 130 -3.54 10.55 21.23
CA ILE A 130 -2.66 10.37 20.07
C ILE A 130 -1.21 10.58 20.47
N ALA A 131 -0.88 11.67 21.19
CA ALA A 131 0.46 11.92 21.68
C ALA A 131 0.96 10.78 22.58
N LYS A 132 0.12 10.30 23.50
CA LYS A 132 0.44 9.16 24.36
C LYS A 132 0.72 7.88 23.57
N VAL A 133 -0.07 7.57 22.54
CA VAL A 133 0.15 6.41 21.68
C VAL A 133 1.49 6.54 20.95
N PHE A 134 1.74 7.69 20.32
CA PHE A 134 2.99 7.94 19.58
C PHE A 134 4.22 7.82 20.48
N SER A 135 4.16 8.34 21.71
CA SER A 135 5.24 8.17 22.68
C SER A 135 5.39 6.72 23.15
N SER A 136 4.29 6.04 23.47
CA SER A 136 4.31 4.67 24.03
C SER A 136 4.87 3.66 23.03
N TYR A 137 4.50 3.80 21.77
CA TYR A 137 4.95 2.91 20.69
C TYR A 137 6.18 3.46 19.94
N LYS A 138 6.75 4.60 20.39
CA LYS A 138 7.91 5.25 19.77
C LYS A 138 7.73 5.50 18.26
N LEU A 139 6.54 5.95 17.85
CA LEU A 139 6.15 6.13 16.45
C LEU A 139 6.74 7.40 15.80
N ASN A 140 7.30 8.32 16.59
CA ASN A 140 7.92 9.54 16.05
C ASN A 140 9.27 9.23 15.38
N ASN A 141 9.41 9.66 14.13
CA ASN A 141 10.64 9.52 13.32
C ASN A 141 11.14 8.07 13.16
N GLN A 142 10.27 7.08 13.37
CA GLN A 142 10.55 5.68 13.05
C GLN A 142 9.75 5.30 11.80
N PHE A 143 10.20 5.83 10.66
CA PHE A 143 9.88 5.25 9.37
C PHE A 143 11.04 4.34 9.02
N SER A 144 10.85 3.03 9.12
CA SER A 144 11.72 2.07 8.44
C SER A 144 11.51 2.19 6.94
#